data_AF-A0A8S3V8A2-F1
#
_entry.id   AF-A0A8S3V8A2-F1
#
_cell.length_a   1.000
_cell.length_b   1.000
_cell.length_c   1.000
_cell.angle_alpha   90.00
_cell.angle_beta   90.00
_cell.angle_gamma   90.00
#
_symmetry.space_group_name_H-M   'P 1'
#
loop_
_entity.id
_entity.type
_entity.pdbx_description
1 polymer ?
#
loop_
_entity_poly.entity_id
_entity_poly.type
_entity_poly.pdbx_seq_one_letter_code
_entity_poly.pdbx_strand_id
1 'polypeptide(L)'
;MTILSASLLILLVAVTFTESGKRLRFKGKKDVVFILDSSGSVGTADFKEMKNFAKYETYLYKLGKKATQFGLDVFSTTVTTEIKLKDNNRCGRCLRKEINSVNYKGGKTNTFFALDHARFNSFSASYGARTGVPKVAIVMTDGKSQGKDKTCDSAKDLRNSGVTIMVIPIGDKVDKKEIDCMASSKSFILPVKSFAGLRNRVFRNRIAKKVFAVKLPASIGVRGSSG
;
A
#
# COMPACT_ATOMS: atom_id res chain seq x y z
N MET A 1 35.32 13.88 25.15
CA MET A 1 34.27 14.84 24.73
C MET A 1 33.94 14.55 23.28
N THR A 2 32.97 13.67 23.02
CA THR A 2 32.59 13.27 21.66
C THR A 2 31.57 14.25 21.11
N ILE A 3 31.97 14.98 20.07
CA ILE A 3 31.09 15.86 19.31
C ILE A 3 30.07 14.96 18.60
N LEU A 4 28.83 14.96 19.09
CA LEU A 4 27.68 14.50 18.33
C LEU A 4 27.62 15.34 17.06
N SER A 5 27.83 14.72 15.89
CA SER A 5 27.75 15.43 14.62
C SER A 5 26.33 15.98 14.44
N ALA A 6 26.24 17.22 13.98
CA ALA A 6 25.00 17.96 13.78
C ALA A 6 23.97 17.25 12.88
N SER A 7 24.37 16.15 12.21
CA SER A 7 23.50 15.33 11.36
C SER A 7 22.52 14.43 12.13
N LEU A 8 22.77 14.09 13.41
CA LEU A 8 21.86 13.24 14.18
C LEU A 8 20.78 14.05 14.93
N LEU A 9 21.07 15.31 15.28
CA LEU A 9 20.12 16.17 16.00
C LEU A 9 19.02 16.72 15.08
N ILE A 10 19.31 16.98 13.80
CA ILE A 10 18.31 17.44 12.82
C ILE A 10 17.27 16.33 12.53
N LEU A 11 17.64 15.05 12.65
CA LEU A 11 16.70 13.94 12.46
C LEU A 11 15.77 13.72 13.66
N LEU A 12 16.19 14.09 14.88
CA LEU A 12 15.32 14.07 16.06
C LEU A 12 14.34 15.25 16.08
N VAL A 13 14.75 16.44 15.60
CA VAL A 13 13.87 17.62 15.53
C VAL A 13 12.74 17.43 14.50
N ALA A 14 12.96 16.68 13.42
CA ALA A 14 11.90 16.30 12.49
C ALA A 14 10.83 15.36 13.11
N VAL A 15 11.06 14.87 14.33
CA VAL A 15 10.12 14.03 15.11
C VAL A 15 9.43 14.82 16.24
N THR A 16 9.80 16.07 16.51
CA THR A 16 9.20 16.89 17.59
C THR A 16 8.56 18.17 17.04
N PHE A 17 7.23 18.23 17.16
CA PHE A 17 6.36 19.42 17.06
C PHE A 17 6.57 20.40 15.88
N THR A 18 5.63 20.40 14.94
CA THR A 18 5.35 21.62 14.16
C THR A 18 4.58 22.59 15.06
N GLU A 19 5.08 23.81 15.20
CA GLU A 19 4.59 24.94 16.05
C GLU A 19 3.18 25.46 15.73
N SER A 20 2.22 24.62 15.35
CA SER A 20 0.82 25.04 15.16
C SER A 20 -0.17 23.89 15.13
N GLY A 21 0.00 22.82 15.93
CA GLY A 21 -1.00 21.73 16.01
C GLY A 21 -1.34 21.04 14.66
N LYS A 22 -0.61 21.35 13.58
CA LYS A 22 -0.88 20.84 12.24
C LYS A 22 -0.28 19.45 12.15
N ARG A 23 -1.15 18.44 12.26
CA ARG A 23 -0.84 17.05 11.90
C ARG A 23 -0.01 17.02 10.62
N LEU A 24 1.17 16.41 10.67
CA LEU A 24 1.99 16.16 9.48
C LEU A 24 1.13 15.43 8.43
N ARG A 25 0.97 16.06 7.27
CA ARG A 25 0.28 15.48 6.11
C ARG A 25 1.27 15.46 4.96
N PHE A 26 1.66 14.27 4.51
CA PHE A 26 2.47 14.10 3.31
C PHE A 26 1.77 14.77 2.11
N LYS A 27 2.50 15.64 1.42
CA LYS A 27 2.01 16.45 0.29
C LYS A 27 2.70 16.02 -0.99
N GLY A 28 1.97 15.41 -1.92
CA GLY A 28 2.50 15.03 -3.22
C GLY A 28 1.50 14.15 -3.97
N LYS A 29 1.68 14.00 -5.28
CA LYS A 29 0.86 13.06 -6.06
C LYS A 29 1.39 11.64 -5.86
N LYS A 30 0.52 10.76 -5.41
CA LYS A 30 0.69 9.30 -5.34
C LYS A 30 -0.66 8.65 -5.63
N ASP A 31 -0.65 7.55 -6.36
CA ASP A 31 -1.80 6.66 -6.47
C ASP A 31 -1.50 5.43 -5.64
N VAL A 32 -2.22 5.25 -4.54
CA VAL A 32 -1.97 4.17 -3.58
C VAL A 32 -3.19 3.26 -3.54
N VAL A 33 -3.00 1.96 -3.72
CA VAL A 33 -4.09 0.98 -3.59
C VAL A 33 -3.75 0.05 -2.42
N PHE A 34 -4.62 0.01 -1.42
CA PHE A 34 -4.57 -1.04 -0.40
C PHE A 34 -5.18 -2.31 -0.99
N ILE A 35 -4.52 -3.44 -0.83
CA ILE A 35 -4.99 -4.75 -1.28
C ILE A 35 -5.08 -5.63 -0.03
N LEU A 36 -6.29 -5.81 0.48
CA LEU A 36 -6.54 -6.47 1.76
C LEU A 36 -6.99 -7.91 1.56
N ASP A 37 -6.24 -8.84 2.15
CA ASP A 37 -6.65 -10.22 2.32
C ASP A 37 -7.88 -10.31 3.24
N SER A 38 -8.93 -10.95 2.75
CA SER A 38 -10.17 -11.25 3.47
C SER A 38 -10.47 -12.75 3.47
N SER A 39 -9.45 -13.58 3.28
CA SER A 39 -9.56 -15.03 3.32
C SER A 39 -10.00 -15.57 4.69
N GLY A 40 -10.31 -16.86 4.73
CA GLY A 40 -10.73 -17.57 5.94
C GLY A 40 -9.74 -17.50 7.09
N SER A 41 -8.43 -17.43 6.81
CA SER A 41 -7.39 -17.37 7.85
C SER A 41 -7.40 -16.06 8.63
N VAL A 42 -7.79 -14.96 7.98
CA VAL A 42 -7.87 -13.63 8.59
C VAL A 42 -9.05 -13.56 9.56
N GLY A 43 -10.25 -13.90 9.12
CA GLY A 43 -11.47 -13.73 9.93
C GLY A 43 -11.89 -12.26 10.13
N THR A 44 -13.09 -12.06 10.68
CA THR A 44 -13.72 -10.72 10.73
C THR A 44 -13.01 -9.72 11.64
N ALA A 45 -12.51 -10.16 12.79
CA ALA A 45 -11.88 -9.29 13.78
C ALA A 45 -10.56 -8.71 13.28
N ASP A 46 -9.74 -9.53 12.65
CA ASP A 46 -8.44 -9.12 12.12
C ASP A 46 -8.56 -8.37 10.81
N PHE A 47 -9.56 -8.70 9.97
CA PHE A 47 -9.88 -7.88 8.80
C PHE A 47 -10.28 -6.45 9.20
N LYS A 48 -10.97 -6.28 10.34
CA LYS A 48 -11.26 -4.95 10.89
C LYS A 48 -9.99 -4.18 11.26
N GLU A 49 -8.93 -4.84 11.72
CA GLU A 49 -7.63 -4.20 11.95
C GLU A 49 -6.96 -3.75 10.65
N MET A 50 -7.06 -4.52 9.58
CA MET A 50 -6.55 -4.15 8.26
C MET A 50 -7.31 -2.93 7.69
N LYS A 51 -8.64 -2.91 7.78
CA LYS A 51 -9.45 -1.73 7.42
C LYS A 51 -9.10 -0.52 8.26
N ASN A 52 -8.92 -0.70 9.57
CA ASN A 52 -8.52 0.38 10.47
C ASN A 52 -7.14 0.93 10.09
N PHE A 53 -6.19 0.07 9.73
CA PHE A 53 -4.90 0.49 9.21
C PHE A 53 -5.06 1.35 7.95
N ALA A 54 -5.76 0.86 6.93
CA ALA A 54 -5.99 1.60 5.69
C ALA A 54 -6.63 2.98 5.98
N LYS A 55 -7.67 3.01 6.81
CA LYS A 55 -8.32 4.25 7.27
C LYS A 55 -7.33 5.19 7.96
N TYR A 56 -6.58 4.71 8.94
CA TYR A 56 -5.71 5.56 9.76
C TYR A 56 -4.50 6.07 8.98
N GLU A 57 -4.00 5.26 8.06
CA GLU A 57 -2.95 5.63 7.11
C GLU A 57 -3.40 6.84 6.28
N THR A 58 -4.63 6.88 5.77
CA THR A 58 -5.14 8.03 4.99
C THR A 58 -5.18 9.37 5.75
N TYR A 59 -5.11 9.40 7.09
CA TYR A 59 -5.00 10.66 7.84
C TYR A 59 -3.63 11.32 7.68
N LEU A 60 -2.60 10.56 7.33
CA LEU A 60 -1.23 11.03 7.20
C LEU A 60 -0.97 11.77 5.87
N TYR A 61 -1.97 11.89 4.98
CA TYR A 61 -1.80 12.45 3.64
C TYR A 61 -2.73 13.64 3.38
N LYS A 62 -2.29 14.52 2.47
CA LYS A 62 -3.19 15.43 1.76
C LYS A 62 -3.85 14.64 0.62
N LEU A 63 -5.19 14.62 0.59
CA LEU A 63 -5.96 13.88 -0.41
C LEU A 63 -6.41 14.80 -1.55
N GLY A 64 -6.56 14.23 -2.74
CA GLY A 64 -7.27 14.86 -3.86
C GLY A 64 -6.57 14.72 -5.22
N LYS A 65 -7.21 15.26 -6.25
CA LYS A 65 -6.78 15.13 -7.67
C LYS A 65 -5.35 15.62 -7.93
N LYS A 66 -4.90 16.64 -7.17
CA LYS A 66 -3.54 17.21 -7.23
C LYS A 66 -2.63 16.73 -6.07
N ALA A 67 -3.06 15.72 -5.31
CA ALA A 67 -2.36 15.15 -4.17
C ALA A 67 -2.49 13.61 -4.17
N THR A 68 -2.45 12.95 -3.01
CA THR A 68 -2.58 11.50 -2.91
C THR A 68 -4.01 11.05 -3.19
N GLN A 69 -4.16 9.99 -4.00
CA GLN A 69 -5.39 9.24 -4.19
C GLN A 69 -5.21 7.85 -3.58
N PHE A 70 -6.31 7.29 -3.07
CA PHE A 70 -6.34 5.97 -2.43
C PHE A 70 -7.44 5.13 -3.06
N GLY A 71 -7.09 3.93 -3.51
CA GLY A 71 -8.03 2.85 -3.81
C GLY A 71 -7.96 1.77 -2.74
N LEU A 72 -8.95 0.88 -2.76
CA LEU A 72 -9.03 -0.26 -1.86
C LEU A 72 -9.60 -1.45 -2.62
N ASP A 73 -8.81 -2.50 -2.72
CA ASP A 73 -9.22 -3.82 -3.18
C ASP A 73 -9.30 -4.77 -1.98
N VAL A 74 -10.28 -5.67 -2.04
CA VAL A 74 -10.43 -6.78 -1.10
C VAL A 74 -10.41 -8.06 -1.88
N PHE A 75 -9.59 -9.02 -1.45
CA PHE A 75 -9.48 -10.31 -2.11
C PHE A 75 -9.68 -11.47 -1.15
N SER A 76 -10.21 -12.57 -1.68
CA SER A 76 -10.15 -13.90 -1.08
C SER A 76 -10.12 -14.94 -2.20
N THR A 77 -11.22 -15.66 -2.44
CA THR A 77 -11.43 -16.49 -3.63
C THR A 77 -11.52 -15.61 -4.89
N THR A 78 -12.16 -14.45 -4.77
CA THR A 78 -12.31 -13.44 -5.84
C THR A 78 -11.78 -12.09 -5.36
N VAL A 79 -11.69 -11.12 -6.27
CA VAL A 79 -11.24 -9.75 -5.97
C VAL A 79 -12.37 -8.77 -6.24
N THR A 80 -12.46 -7.73 -5.43
CA THR A 80 -13.38 -6.61 -5.68
C THR A 80 -12.67 -5.30 -5.35
N THR A 81 -12.84 -4.31 -6.24
CA THR A 81 -12.50 -2.93 -5.91
C THR A 81 -13.64 -2.32 -5.13
N GLU A 82 -13.41 -2.09 -3.84
CA GLU A 82 -14.34 -1.44 -2.94
C GLU A 82 -14.29 0.09 -3.10
N ILE A 83 -13.12 0.63 -3.46
CA ILE A 83 -12.90 2.07 -3.65
C ILE A 83 -11.98 2.29 -4.83
N LYS A 84 -12.41 3.04 -5.85
CA LYS A 84 -11.55 3.41 -6.98
C LYS A 84 -10.71 4.64 -6.63
N LEU A 85 -9.54 4.78 -7.24
CA LEU A 85 -8.64 5.92 -7.00
C LEU A 85 -9.31 7.28 -7.20
N LYS A 86 -10.24 7.38 -8.15
CA LYS A 86 -10.94 8.63 -8.45
C LYS A 86 -12.03 9.02 -7.45
N ASP A 87 -12.53 8.09 -6.64
CA ASP A 87 -13.75 8.28 -5.84
C ASP A 87 -13.51 9.15 -4.60
N ASN A 88 -12.28 9.18 -4.11
CA ASN A 88 -11.95 9.83 -2.84
C ASN A 88 -11.48 11.29 -2.95
N ASN A 89 -11.56 11.86 -4.14
CA ASN A 89 -10.87 13.08 -4.53
C ASN A 89 -11.34 14.37 -3.85
N ARG A 90 -12.50 14.36 -3.18
CA ARG A 90 -13.13 15.55 -2.59
C ARG A 90 -13.44 15.45 -1.10
N CYS A 91 -13.44 14.25 -0.52
CA CYS A 91 -13.93 14.06 0.84
C CYS A 91 -13.15 12.98 1.59
N GLY A 92 -12.14 13.39 2.36
CA GLY A 92 -11.39 12.47 3.22
C GLY A 92 -12.21 11.85 4.35
N ARG A 93 -13.30 12.50 4.80
CA ARG A 93 -14.25 11.90 5.76
C ARG A 93 -15.04 10.75 5.11
N CYS A 94 -15.49 10.95 3.87
CA CYS A 94 -16.28 9.99 3.10
C CYS A 94 -15.44 8.75 2.78
N LEU A 95 -14.21 8.93 2.27
CA LEU A 95 -13.25 7.83 2.07
C LEU A 95 -13.12 6.92 3.29
N ARG A 96 -13.00 7.53 4.48
CA ARG A 96 -12.80 6.77 5.72
C ARG A 96 -14.07 6.08 6.20
N LYS A 97 -15.24 6.67 5.91
CA LYS A 97 -16.54 6.04 6.14
C LYS A 97 -16.69 4.81 5.24
N GLU A 98 -16.33 4.95 3.97
CA GLU A 98 -16.37 3.88 2.97
C GLU A 98 -15.40 2.74 3.31
N ILE A 99 -14.14 3.06 3.67
CA ILE A 99 -13.19 2.04 4.17
C ILE A 99 -13.78 1.29 5.37
N ASN A 100 -14.46 1.97 6.29
CA ASN A 100 -15.07 1.29 7.45
C ASN A 100 -16.22 0.34 7.06
N SER A 101 -17.01 0.68 6.03
CA SER A 101 -18.18 -0.09 5.60
C SER A 101 -17.85 -1.32 4.76
N VAL A 102 -16.61 -1.47 4.29
CA VAL A 102 -16.18 -2.64 3.53
C VAL A 102 -16.37 -3.93 4.33
N ASN A 103 -16.99 -4.94 3.74
CA ASN A 103 -17.32 -6.19 4.42
C ASN A 103 -16.21 -7.24 4.28
N TYR A 104 -16.07 -8.07 5.32
CA TYR A 104 -15.27 -9.29 5.26
C TYR A 104 -15.97 -10.32 4.37
N LYS A 105 -15.21 -11.07 3.55
CA LYS A 105 -15.76 -12.01 2.57
C LYS A 105 -15.53 -13.48 2.92
N GLY A 106 -14.39 -13.81 3.53
CA GLY A 106 -13.98 -15.20 3.72
C GLY A 106 -13.66 -15.91 2.41
N GLY A 107 -13.18 -17.16 2.50
CA GLY A 107 -12.82 -17.96 1.34
C GLY A 107 -11.31 -18.22 1.23
N LYS A 108 -10.84 -18.51 0.01
CA LYS A 108 -9.45 -18.85 -0.28
C LYS A 108 -8.54 -17.61 -0.25
N THR A 109 -7.24 -17.83 -0.43
CA THR A 109 -6.23 -16.76 -0.51
C THR A 109 -5.65 -16.75 -1.93
N ASN A 110 -6.30 -16.07 -2.88
CA ASN A 110 -5.85 -16.00 -4.27
C ASN A 110 -5.08 -14.70 -4.55
N THR A 111 -3.88 -14.59 -3.99
CA THR A 111 -3.06 -13.36 -4.07
C THR A 111 -2.69 -12.98 -5.51
N PHE A 112 -2.44 -13.97 -6.37
CA PHE A 112 -2.14 -13.74 -7.80
C PHE A 112 -3.28 -12.99 -8.52
N PHE A 113 -4.54 -13.36 -8.27
CA PHE A 113 -5.69 -12.63 -8.81
C PHE A 113 -5.75 -11.20 -8.32
N ALA A 114 -5.41 -10.94 -7.06
CA ALA A 114 -5.39 -9.58 -6.51
C ALA A 114 -4.34 -8.70 -7.20
N LEU A 115 -3.17 -9.27 -7.52
CA LEU A 115 -2.09 -8.58 -8.22
C LEU A 115 -2.45 -8.30 -9.69
N ASP A 116 -3.05 -9.27 -10.38
CA ASP A 116 -3.53 -9.09 -11.75
C ASP A 116 -4.68 -8.08 -11.81
N HIS A 117 -5.63 -8.16 -10.87
CA HIS A 117 -6.71 -7.19 -10.76
C HIS A 117 -6.18 -5.79 -10.53
N ALA A 118 -5.17 -5.62 -9.67
CA ALA A 118 -4.54 -4.32 -9.47
C ALA A 118 -3.92 -3.78 -10.77
N ARG A 119 -3.24 -4.64 -11.55
CA ARG A 119 -2.63 -4.28 -12.84
C ARG A 119 -3.68 -3.85 -13.87
N PHE A 120 -4.71 -4.66 -14.08
CA PHE A 120 -5.67 -4.46 -15.16
C PHE A 120 -6.80 -3.49 -14.81
N ASN A 121 -7.18 -3.39 -13.53
CA ASN A 121 -8.29 -2.57 -13.06
C ASN A 121 -7.81 -1.42 -12.18
N SER A 122 -7.30 -1.68 -10.98
CA SER A 122 -7.13 -0.65 -9.95
C SER A 122 -6.14 0.45 -10.35
N PHE A 123 -5.09 0.10 -11.11
CA PHE A 123 -4.12 1.05 -11.67
C PHE A 123 -4.40 1.47 -13.13
N SER A 124 -5.61 1.21 -13.63
CA SER A 124 -6.07 1.69 -14.94
C SER A 124 -6.58 3.14 -14.87
N ALA A 125 -6.58 3.81 -16.02
CA ALA A 125 -7.14 5.15 -16.16
C ALA A 125 -8.65 5.19 -15.83
N SER A 126 -9.41 4.15 -16.19
CA SER A 126 -10.85 4.09 -15.93
C SER A 126 -11.19 4.00 -14.43
N TYR A 127 -10.26 3.50 -13.61
CA TYR A 127 -10.34 3.47 -12.15
C TYR A 127 -9.69 4.69 -11.47
N GLY A 128 -9.11 5.61 -12.26
CA GLY A 128 -8.60 6.90 -11.78
C GLY A 128 -7.11 6.95 -11.53
N ALA A 129 -6.34 5.95 -11.96
CA ALA A 129 -4.88 6.03 -11.94
C ALA A 129 -4.39 7.09 -12.93
N ARG A 130 -3.38 7.86 -12.52
CA ARG A 130 -2.88 9.01 -13.25
C ARG A 130 -1.58 8.67 -13.97
N THR A 131 -1.46 9.15 -15.21
CA THR A 131 -0.20 9.14 -15.96
C THR A 131 0.81 10.04 -15.27
N GLY A 132 2.08 9.63 -15.25
CA GLY A 132 3.15 10.42 -14.60
C GLY A 132 2.98 10.60 -13.08
N VAL A 133 2.23 9.71 -12.42
CA VAL A 133 2.12 9.67 -10.95
C VAL A 133 2.65 8.33 -10.42
N PRO A 134 3.50 8.34 -9.37
CA PRO A 134 3.98 7.11 -8.74
C PRO A 134 2.83 6.27 -8.20
N LYS A 135 2.86 4.97 -8.51
CA LYS A 135 1.83 3.99 -8.14
C LYS A 135 2.36 3.05 -7.08
N VAL A 136 1.59 2.83 -6.02
CA VAL A 136 1.98 1.99 -4.89
C VAL A 136 0.86 1.02 -4.56
N ALA A 137 1.10 -0.28 -4.67
CA ALA A 137 0.26 -1.31 -4.09
C ALA A 137 0.74 -1.61 -2.67
N ILE A 138 -0.15 -1.61 -1.69
CA ILE A 138 0.14 -2.05 -0.32
C ILE A 138 -0.67 -3.33 -0.08
N VAL A 139 0.00 -4.48 -0.21
CA VAL A 139 -0.58 -5.81 -0.03
C VAL A 139 -0.48 -6.18 1.45
N MET A 140 -1.59 -6.57 2.07
CA MET A 140 -1.65 -7.04 3.44
C MET A 140 -2.23 -8.45 3.46
N THR A 141 -1.48 -9.42 3.99
CA THR A 141 -1.89 -10.84 4.03
C THR A 141 -1.25 -11.56 5.21
N ASP A 142 -1.96 -12.55 5.77
CA ASP A 142 -1.47 -13.49 6.78
C ASP A 142 -1.24 -14.90 6.23
N GLY A 143 -1.59 -15.11 4.97
CA GLY A 143 -1.77 -16.43 4.37
C GLY A 143 -0.75 -16.76 3.29
N LYS A 144 -0.83 -18.01 2.83
CA LYS A 144 -0.12 -18.52 1.66
C LYS A 144 -1.09 -18.55 0.49
N SER A 145 -0.64 -18.06 -0.66
CA SER A 145 -1.45 -18.06 -1.87
C SER A 145 -1.78 -19.50 -2.30
N GLN A 146 -2.98 -19.73 -2.83
CA GLN A 146 -3.34 -21.00 -3.46
C GLN A 146 -2.59 -21.24 -4.78
N GLY A 147 -2.00 -20.20 -5.36
CA GLY A 147 -1.21 -20.25 -6.60
C GLY A 147 0.13 -19.57 -6.41
N LYS A 148 1.05 -20.20 -5.67
CA LYS A 148 2.34 -19.60 -5.29
C LYS A 148 3.17 -19.16 -6.48
N ASP A 149 3.34 -20.04 -7.48
CA ASP A 149 4.15 -19.73 -8.66
C ASP A 149 3.54 -18.59 -9.48
N LYS A 150 2.21 -18.62 -9.67
CA LYS A 150 1.45 -17.55 -10.32
C LYS A 150 1.57 -16.21 -9.57
N THR A 151 1.68 -16.25 -8.24
CA THR A 151 1.79 -15.03 -7.41
C THR A 151 3.06 -14.27 -7.73
N CYS A 152 4.18 -14.96 -7.95
CA CYS A 152 5.43 -14.33 -8.34
C CYS A 152 5.37 -13.73 -9.75
N ASP A 153 4.73 -14.41 -10.70
CA ASP A 153 4.55 -13.93 -12.07
C ASP A 153 3.64 -12.70 -12.13
N SER A 154 2.46 -12.75 -11.50
CA SER A 154 1.54 -11.60 -11.40
C SER A 154 2.20 -10.40 -10.70
N ALA A 155 3.03 -10.64 -9.67
CA ALA A 155 3.76 -9.58 -9.01
C ALA A 155 4.84 -8.96 -9.92
N LYS A 156 5.58 -9.78 -10.66
CA LYS A 156 6.55 -9.32 -11.66
C LYS A 156 5.87 -8.44 -12.70
N ASP A 157 4.72 -8.88 -13.19
CA ASP A 157 3.94 -8.16 -14.18
C ASP A 157 3.37 -6.84 -13.67
N LEU A 158 2.88 -6.81 -12.43
CA LEU A 158 2.45 -5.58 -11.77
C LEU A 158 3.62 -4.61 -11.55
N ARG A 159 4.82 -5.11 -11.21
CA ARG A 159 6.02 -4.25 -11.13
C ARG A 159 6.43 -3.69 -12.47
N ASN A 160 6.40 -4.52 -13.51
CA ASN A 160 6.75 -4.13 -14.88
C ASN A 160 5.80 -3.06 -15.44
N SER A 161 4.56 -2.97 -14.94
CA SER A 161 3.63 -1.87 -15.27
C SER A 161 3.93 -0.56 -14.54
N GLY A 162 5.02 -0.49 -13.76
CA GLY A 162 5.48 0.70 -13.06
C GLY A 162 4.87 0.88 -11.66
N VAL A 163 4.28 -0.17 -11.09
CA VAL A 163 3.74 -0.16 -9.72
C VAL A 163 4.79 -0.64 -8.72
N THR A 164 4.99 0.12 -7.64
CA THR A 164 5.78 -0.34 -6.49
C THR A 164 4.90 -1.17 -5.57
N ILE A 165 5.29 -2.42 -5.30
CA ILE A 165 4.58 -3.32 -4.39
C ILE A 165 5.26 -3.28 -3.03
N MET A 166 4.52 -2.82 -2.01
CA MET A 166 4.84 -2.96 -0.60
C MET A 166 4.02 -4.09 -0.01
N VAL A 167 4.65 -4.94 0.78
CA VAL A 167 4.01 -6.10 1.39
C VAL A 167 4.09 -5.97 2.90
N ILE A 168 2.95 -6.06 3.56
CA ILE A 168 2.81 -6.15 5.02
C ILE A 168 2.40 -7.58 5.34
N PRO A 169 3.36 -8.51 5.49
CA PRO A 169 3.05 -9.83 6.01
C PRO A 169 2.68 -9.73 7.48
N ILE A 170 1.61 -10.43 7.87
CA ILE A 170 1.07 -10.43 9.22
C ILE A 170 1.22 -11.82 9.82
N GLY A 171 1.90 -11.91 10.97
CA GLY A 171 2.20 -13.20 11.60
C GLY A 171 3.35 -13.94 10.94
N ASP A 172 3.41 -15.24 11.19
CA ASP A 172 4.51 -16.15 10.82
C ASP A 172 4.09 -17.24 9.81
N LYS A 173 2.80 -17.31 9.46
CA LYS A 173 2.25 -18.33 8.56
C LYS A 173 2.44 -18.03 7.07
N VAL A 174 2.90 -16.82 6.73
CA VAL A 174 3.14 -16.41 5.34
C VAL A 174 4.25 -17.24 4.69
N ASP A 175 4.19 -17.39 3.36
CA ASP A 175 5.26 -18.03 2.60
C ASP A 175 6.35 -17.01 2.26
N LYS A 176 7.57 -17.22 2.77
CA LYS A 176 8.68 -16.29 2.54
C LYS A 176 9.00 -16.07 1.06
N LYS A 177 8.92 -17.12 0.23
CA LYS A 177 9.21 -17.00 -1.21
C LYS A 177 8.16 -16.10 -1.89
N GLU A 178 6.88 -16.26 -1.53
CA GLU A 178 5.82 -15.39 -2.02
C GLU A 178 6.04 -13.93 -1.59
N ILE A 179 6.34 -13.68 -0.31
CA ILE A 179 6.59 -12.33 0.19
C ILE A 179 7.78 -11.66 -0.53
N ASP A 180 8.89 -12.40 -0.64
CA ASP A 180 10.12 -11.91 -1.26
C ASP A 180 9.90 -11.64 -2.77
N CYS A 181 9.19 -12.52 -3.48
CA CYS A 181 8.95 -12.34 -4.91
C CYS A 181 7.85 -11.32 -5.22
N MET A 182 6.94 -11.03 -4.27
CA MET A 182 5.92 -10.00 -4.42
C MET A 182 6.47 -8.58 -4.28
N ALA A 183 7.26 -8.34 -3.23
CA ALA A 183 7.73 -6.99 -2.93
C ALA A 183 8.67 -6.44 -4.01
N SER A 184 8.59 -5.14 -4.30
CA SER A 184 9.51 -4.50 -5.26
C SER A 184 10.96 -4.44 -4.78
N SER A 185 11.19 -4.53 -3.46
CA SER A 185 12.52 -4.71 -2.87
C SER A 185 12.36 -5.23 -1.43
N LYS A 186 13.43 -5.79 -0.86
CA LYS A 186 13.44 -6.19 0.56
C LYS A 186 13.07 -5.06 1.52
N SER A 187 13.38 -3.81 1.17
CA SER A 187 13.03 -2.64 1.98
C SER A 187 11.52 -2.33 1.99
N PHE A 188 10.75 -2.92 1.08
CA PHE A 188 9.29 -2.80 1.00
C PHE A 188 8.55 -3.98 1.62
N ILE A 189 9.27 -4.90 2.26
CA ILE A 189 8.70 -5.94 3.12
C ILE A 189 8.64 -5.38 4.55
N LEU A 190 7.43 -5.27 5.10
CA LEU A 190 7.15 -4.52 6.32
C LEU A 190 6.37 -5.41 7.31
N PRO A 191 7.04 -6.43 7.90
CA PRO A 191 6.36 -7.42 8.72
C PRO A 191 5.79 -6.84 10.00
N VAL A 192 4.66 -7.40 10.43
CA VAL A 192 4.08 -7.22 11.76
C VAL A 192 3.79 -8.57 12.39
N LYS A 193 4.06 -8.72 13.69
CA LYS A 193 3.90 -10.02 14.39
C LYS A 193 2.44 -10.47 14.51
N SER A 194 1.50 -9.53 14.49
CA SER A 194 0.06 -9.80 14.57
C SER A 194 -0.71 -8.60 14.04
N PHE A 195 -2.01 -8.78 13.82
CA PHE A 195 -2.91 -7.71 13.37
C PHE A 195 -2.94 -6.51 14.32
N ALA A 196 -2.77 -6.72 15.64
CA ALA A 196 -2.65 -5.63 16.62
C ALA A 196 -1.46 -4.70 16.31
N GLY A 197 -0.39 -5.21 15.68
CA GLY A 197 0.77 -4.43 15.26
C GLY A 197 0.43 -3.30 14.27
N LEU A 198 -0.65 -3.45 13.49
CA LEU A 198 -1.14 -2.45 12.56
C LEU A 198 -1.64 -1.16 13.26
N ARG A 199 -2.01 -1.26 14.54
CA ARG A 199 -2.41 -0.12 15.37
C ARG A 199 -1.23 0.77 15.75
N ASN A 200 0.01 0.30 15.62
CA ASN A 200 1.18 1.04 16.02
C ASN A 200 1.38 2.29 15.12
N ARG A 201 1.42 3.47 15.76
CA ARG A 201 1.57 4.75 15.05
C ARG A 201 2.95 4.92 14.41
N VAL A 202 4.01 4.42 15.05
CA VAL A 202 5.38 4.44 14.50
C VAL A 202 5.45 3.57 13.25
N PHE A 203 4.80 2.40 13.26
CA PHE A 203 4.68 1.54 12.09
C PHE A 203 3.98 2.27 10.94
N ARG A 204 2.79 2.85 11.15
CA ARG A 204 2.09 3.63 10.12
C ARG A 204 2.93 4.80 9.58
N ASN A 205 3.58 5.56 10.47
CA ASN A 205 4.48 6.64 10.04
C ASN A 205 5.63 6.13 9.16
N ARG A 206 6.17 4.93 9.43
CA ARG A 206 7.20 4.29 8.61
C ARG A 206 6.68 3.91 7.22
N ILE A 207 5.46 3.37 7.14
CA ILE A 207 4.78 3.09 5.87
C ILE A 207 4.61 4.40 5.10
N ALA A 208 4.08 5.44 5.74
CA ALA A 208 3.83 6.71 5.07
C ALA A 208 5.08 7.39 4.53
N LYS A 209 6.18 7.36 5.29
CA LYS A 209 7.49 7.84 4.81
C LYS A 209 7.97 7.06 3.57
N LYS A 210 7.81 5.73 3.56
CA LYS A 210 8.19 4.88 2.42
C LYS A 210 7.33 5.17 1.19
N VAL A 211 6.01 5.22 1.34
CA VAL A 211 5.06 5.57 0.26
C VAL A 211 5.42 6.93 -0.34
N PHE A 212 5.70 7.92 0.51
CA PHE A 212 6.06 9.26 0.05
C PHE A 212 7.37 9.29 -0.74
N ALA A 213 8.36 8.49 -0.32
CA ALA A 213 9.66 8.38 -0.97
C ALA A 213 9.64 7.66 -2.33
N VAL A 214 8.57 6.93 -2.68
CA VAL A 214 8.44 6.26 -3.99
C VAL A 214 8.44 7.32 -5.11
N LYS A 215 9.44 7.25 -6.00
CA LYS A 215 9.53 8.10 -7.18
C LYS A 215 8.88 7.40 -8.39
N LEU A 216 8.65 8.16 -9.46
CA LEU A 216 8.32 7.53 -10.73
C LEU A 216 9.44 6.58 -11.13
N PRO A 217 9.13 5.43 -11.74
CA PRO A 217 10.14 4.66 -12.45
C PRO A 217 10.86 5.60 -13.42
N ALA A 218 12.19 5.52 -13.50
CA ALA A 218 12.90 6.18 -14.59
C ALA A 218 12.25 5.69 -15.90
N SER A 219 11.86 6.63 -16.76
CA SER A 219 11.37 6.28 -18.09
C SER A 219 12.38 5.35 -18.72
N ILE A 220 11.95 4.13 -19.06
CA ILE A 220 12.74 3.25 -19.94
C ILE A 220 12.92 4.09 -21.20
N GLY A 221 14.13 4.61 -21.40
CA GLY A 221 14.47 5.30 -22.62
C GLY A 221 14.14 4.33 -23.74
N VAL A 222 13.15 4.67 -24.56
CA VAL A 222 13.03 4.10 -25.88
C VAL A 222 14.35 4.45 -26.55
N ARG A 223 15.30 3.51 -26.56
CA ARG A 223 16.41 3.57 -27.51
C ARG A 223 15.70 3.53 -28.86
N GLY A 224 15.58 4.69 -29.50
CA GLY A 224 15.21 4.76 -30.89
C GLY A 224 16.19 3.87 -31.64
N SER A 225 15.68 2.80 -32.22
CA SER A 225 16.39 2.08 -33.26
C SER A 225 16.39 3.00 -34.48
N SER A 226 17.44 3.80 -34.60
CA SER A 226 17.90 4.25 -35.90
C SER A 226 18.51 3.04 -36.60
N GLY A 227 17.81 2.53 -37.62
CA GLY A 227 18.21 1.47 -38.52
C GLY A 227 17.20 1.41 -39.65
#